data_AF-A0A1V6N416-F1
#
_entry.id   AF-A0A1V6N416-F1
#
_cell.length_a   1.000
_cell.length_b   1.000
_cell.length_c   1.000
_cell.angle_alpha   90.00
_cell.angle_beta   90.00
_cell.angle_gamma   90.00
#
_symmetry.space_group_name_H-M   'P 1'
#
loop_
_entity.id
_entity.type
_entity.pdbx_description
1 polymer ?
#
loop_
_entity_poly.entity_id
_entity_poly.type
_entity_poly.pdbx_seq_one_letter_code
_entity_poly.pdbx_strand_id
1 'polypeptide(L)'
;MLNFKMKISLIGILIITLISISPIYAEEMNNTDEAIDIEIDDINEDLNLVEETENSSEDIQNAPVVENNVDISSSEVTATRILGMYGIADAASRVKNFVDVNGRLPNYVTVYSQTGYYNLSMPDFLYVLAKTTINFNNGIITDIYSNYYSNPTSPTGVSINGQITKANYYAYAQSIVSFMDSNGRAPNYLSTSLGNMQYQTVIYMYSLILAFQWDNDRLPNYVTINIASSHSINNYLPVY
;
A
#
# COMPACT_ATOMS: atom_id res chain seq x y z
N MET A 1 2.42 -5.83 29.45
CA MET A 1 2.25 -5.56 28.01
C MET A 1 2.95 -6.69 27.26
N LEU A 2 2.19 -7.65 26.73
CA LEU A 2 2.71 -8.92 26.22
C LEU A 2 3.12 -8.74 24.75
N ASN A 3 4.41 -8.79 24.44
CA ASN A 3 4.93 -8.71 23.07
C ASN A 3 4.58 -9.99 22.30
N PHE A 4 3.53 -9.94 21.49
CA PHE A 4 3.12 -11.04 20.61
C PHE A 4 3.97 -11.06 19.34
N LYS A 5 5.26 -11.41 19.43
CA LYS A 5 6.05 -11.80 18.25
C LYS A 5 5.89 -13.30 18.02
N MET A 6 4.79 -13.71 17.38
CA MET A 6 4.64 -15.09 16.89
C MET A 6 5.08 -15.14 15.42
N LYS A 7 6.31 -15.62 15.17
CA LYS A 7 6.75 -16.02 13.82
C LYS A 7 5.96 -17.27 13.43
N ILE A 8 4.85 -17.12 12.71
CA ILE A 8 4.16 -18.25 12.09
C ILE A 8 4.91 -18.59 10.81
N SER A 9 5.78 -19.60 10.88
CA SER A 9 6.36 -20.22 9.68
C SER A 9 5.33 -21.19 9.11
N LEU A 10 4.58 -20.75 8.10
CA LEU A 10 3.68 -21.63 7.36
C LEU A 10 4.44 -22.23 6.17
N ILE A 11 4.87 -23.48 6.32
CA ILE A 11 5.45 -24.28 5.24
C ILE A 11 4.31 -24.70 4.29
N GLY A 12 4.16 -23.97 3.20
CA GLY A 12 3.43 -24.42 2.01
C GLY A 12 4.43 -25.05 1.05
N ILE A 13 4.40 -26.38 0.91
CA ILE A 13 5.22 -27.10 -0.07
C ILE A 13 4.64 -26.81 -1.46
N LEU A 14 5.32 -25.97 -2.23
CA LEU A 14 5.08 -25.79 -3.67
C LEU A 14 6.26 -26.39 -4.42
N ILE A 15 6.03 -27.52 -5.10
CA ILE A 15 7.02 -28.15 -5.97
C ILE A 15 7.15 -27.26 -7.21
N ILE A 16 8.22 -26.47 -7.27
CA ILE A 16 8.57 -25.64 -8.43
C ILE A 16 9.83 -26.24 -9.05
N THR A 17 9.72 -26.61 -10.31
CA THR A 17 10.87 -26.95 -11.15
C THR A 17 11.76 -25.73 -11.28
N LEU A 18 13.00 -25.83 -10.78
CA LEU A 18 14.00 -24.77 -10.81
C LEU A 18 14.44 -24.48 -12.24
N ILE A 19 13.87 -23.44 -12.85
CA ILE A 19 14.57 -22.67 -13.88
C ILE A 19 15.34 -21.62 -13.09
N SER A 20 16.67 -21.64 -13.18
CA SER A 20 17.54 -20.67 -12.53
C SER A 20 17.39 -19.30 -13.20
N ILE A 21 16.39 -18.54 -12.77
CA ILE A 21 16.28 -17.12 -13.03
C ILE A 21 17.02 -16.42 -11.89
N SER A 22 18.05 -15.65 -12.22
CA SER A 22 18.78 -14.86 -11.22
C SER A 22 17.80 -13.96 -10.47
N PRO A 23 17.67 -14.08 -9.15
CA PRO A 23 16.75 -13.26 -8.38
C PRO A 23 17.14 -11.77 -8.44
N ILE A 24 16.13 -10.91 -8.65
CA ILE A 24 16.25 -9.44 -8.56
C ILE A 24 16.06 -9.08 -7.07
N TYR A 25 17.12 -8.64 -6.42
CA TYR A 25 17.10 -8.24 -5.01
C TYR A 25 17.12 -6.72 -4.86
N ALA A 26 16.50 -6.22 -3.79
CA ALA A 26 16.86 -4.93 -3.22
C ALA A 26 18.20 -5.12 -2.47
N GLU A 27 19.30 -4.69 -3.08
CA GLU A 27 20.63 -4.68 -2.44
C GLU A 27 20.90 -3.30 -1.84
N GLU A 28 21.82 -3.18 -0.87
CA GLU A 28 22.27 -1.92 -0.28
C GLU A 28 23.79 -1.79 -0.48
N MET A 29 24.27 -0.70 -1.08
CA MET A 29 25.66 -0.26 -0.93
C MET A 29 25.71 0.84 0.14
N ASN A 30 26.44 0.57 1.22
CA ASN A 30 26.66 1.50 2.33
C ASN A 30 27.47 2.70 1.83
N ASN A 31 26.90 3.90 1.92
CA ASN A 31 27.68 5.13 1.92
C ASN A 31 27.62 5.72 3.33
N THR A 32 28.68 5.48 4.10
CA THR A 32 28.98 6.23 5.32
C THR A 32 29.30 7.66 4.95
N ASP A 33 28.58 8.63 5.51
CA ASP A 33 29.17 9.87 6.00
C ASP A 33 28.23 10.58 6.99
N GLU A 34 28.77 10.72 8.20
CA GLU A 34 28.61 11.75 9.25
C GLU A 34 27.22 12.22 9.68
N ALA A 35 26.87 11.85 10.91
CA ALA A 35 25.83 12.46 11.73
C ALA A 35 26.24 13.89 12.15
N ILE A 36 25.33 14.84 11.96
CA ILE A 36 25.37 16.15 12.62
C ILE A 36 24.37 16.09 13.77
N ASP A 37 24.88 16.07 15.00
CA ASP A 37 24.11 16.30 16.22
C ASP A 37 23.57 17.73 16.22
N ILE A 38 22.25 17.89 16.37
CA ILE A 38 21.64 19.16 16.76
C ILE A 38 20.80 18.90 18.00
N GLU A 39 21.35 19.36 19.12
CA GLU A 39 20.68 19.59 20.40
C GLU A 39 19.56 20.63 20.18
N ILE A 40 18.33 20.31 20.60
CA ILE A 40 17.24 21.30 20.68
C ILE A 40 16.76 21.33 22.13
N ASP A 41 17.21 22.36 22.83
CA ASP A 41 16.69 22.81 24.11
C ASP A 41 15.30 23.47 23.95
N ASP A 42 14.42 23.12 24.88
CA ASP A 42 13.29 23.87 25.47
C ASP A 42 12.60 24.99 24.67
N ILE A 43 11.34 24.77 24.28
CA ILE A 43 10.28 25.80 24.39
C ILE A 43 8.96 25.13 24.83
N ASN A 44 8.61 25.32 26.10
CA ASN A 44 7.24 25.24 26.62
C ASN A 44 6.54 26.58 26.36
N GLU A 45 5.31 26.57 25.86
CA GLU A 45 4.38 27.67 26.07
C GLU A 45 2.97 27.12 26.34
N ASP A 46 2.47 27.48 27.54
CA ASP A 46 1.17 27.17 28.12
C ASP A 46 -0.01 27.53 27.22
N LEU A 47 -1.12 26.77 27.30
CA LEU A 47 -2.47 27.33 27.18
C LEU A 47 -3.46 26.58 28.08
N ASN A 48 -4.15 27.40 28.86
CA ASN A 48 -4.84 27.10 30.12
C ASN A 48 -6.20 26.40 29.97
N LEU A 49 -6.55 25.71 31.06
CA LEU A 49 -7.83 25.10 31.42
C LEU A 49 -8.95 26.15 31.61
N VAL A 50 -10.19 25.79 31.26
CA VAL A 50 -11.39 26.26 31.98
C VAL A 50 -12.35 25.08 32.16
N GLU A 51 -12.73 24.86 33.41
CA GLU A 51 -13.61 23.80 33.93
C GLU A 51 -15.12 24.00 33.64
N GLU A 52 -15.79 22.86 33.71
CA GLU A 52 -17.21 22.50 33.88
C GLU A 52 -18.27 23.55 34.27
N THR A 53 -19.51 23.28 33.85
CA THR A 53 -20.65 23.15 34.79
C THR A 53 -21.73 22.20 34.26
N GLU A 54 -22.16 21.28 35.12
CA GLU A 54 -23.29 20.36 34.95
C GLU A 54 -24.66 21.07 35.15
N ASN A 55 -25.74 20.55 34.53
CA ASN A 55 -26.75 19.67 35.19
C ASN A 55 -28.22 19.85 34.70
N SER A 56 -28.88 18.69 34.59
CA SER A 56 -30.31 18.37 34.82
C SER A 56 -31.43 18.78 33.85
N SER A 57 -32.28 17.77 33.64
CA SER A 57 -33.47 17.61 32.80
C SER A 57 -34.73 18.37 33.26
N GLU A 58 -35.66 18.65 32.34
CA GLU A 58 -37.13 18.45 32.49
C GLU A 58 -37.90 18.62 31.15
N ASP A 59 -39.04 17.93 31.07
CA ASP A 59 -39.93 17.56 29.94
C ASP A 59 -41.07 18.62 29.74
N ILE A 60 -41.63 18.98 28.56
CA ILE A 60 -42.86 18.42 27.94
C ILE A 60 -43.40 19.35 26.79
N GLN A 61 -43.69 18.75 25.61
CA GLN A 61 -44.77 18.94 24.59
C GLN A 61 -44.95 20.14 23.59
N ASN A 62 -45.04 19.71 22.31
CA ASN A 62 -46.05 19.98 21.23
C ASN A 62 -45.76 20.92 20.02
N ALA A 63 -45.71 20.25 18.83
CA ALA A 63 -46.09 20.64 17.44
C ALA A 63 -45.06 21.28 16.48
N PRO A 64 -45.10 21.02 15.14
CA PRO A 64 -45.76 19.97 14.35
C PRO A 64 -44.77 19.03 13.60
N VAL A 65 -45.22 17.83 13.23
CA VAL A 65 -44.49 16.88 12.37
C VAL A 65 -44.43 17.43 10.94
N VAL A 66 -43.23 17.78 10.47
CA VAL A 66 -42.93 17.97 9.05
C VAL A 66 -42.32 16.66 8.56
N GLU A 67 -43.12 15.88 7.84
CA GLU A 67 -42.71 14.65 7.20
C GLU A 67 -41.81 14.97 6.00
N ASN A 68 -40.51 15.15 6.27
CA ASN A 68 -39.50 15.20 5.22
C ASN A 68 -39.26 13.77 4.74
N ASN A 69 -40.06 13.37 3.74
CA ASN A 69 -39.84 12.15 2.98
C ASN A 69 -38.56 12.33 2.16
N VAL A 70 -37.41 12.07 2.81
CA VAL A 70 -36.11 12.00 2.14
C VAL A 70 -36.17 10.76 1.27
N ASP A 71 -36.27 10.98 -0.03
CA ASP A 71 -36.01 9.98 -1.05
C ASP A 71 -34.57 9.50 -0.86
N ILE A 72 -34.41 8.38 -0.13
CA ILE A 72 -33.13 7.70 0.01
C ILE A 72 -32.87 7.03 -1.34
N SER A 73 -32.38 7.84 -2.29
CA SER A 73 -31.60 7.36 -3.41
C SER A 73 -30.48 6.50 -2.82
N SER A 74 -30.53 5.21 -3.09
CA SER A 74 -29.60 4.19 -2.61
C SER A 74 -28.19 4.53 -3.10
N SER A 75 -27.52 5.42 -2.39
CA SER A 75 -26.09 5.58 -2.45
C SER A 75 -25.52 4.33 -1.82
N GLU A 76 -24.95 3.44 -2.63
CA GLU A 76 -24.23 2.29 -2.12
C GLU A 76 -23.20 2.79 -1.10
N VAL A 77 -23.43 2.48 0.17
CA VAL A 77 -22.39 2.59 1.19
C VAL A 77 -21.37 1.52 0.80
N THR A 78 -20.42 1.91 -0.04
CA THR A 78 -19.29 1.05 -0.39
C THR A 78 -18.56 0.78 0.92
N ALA A 79 -18.63 -0.48 1.37
CA ALA A 79 -18.02 -0.88 2.63
C ALA A 79 -16.51 -0.63 2.55
N THR A 80 -16.04 0.40 3.26
CA THR A 80 -14.61 0.72 3.35
C THR A 80 -13.87 -0.43 4.04
N ARG A 81 -12.82 -0.95 3.40
CA ARG A 81 -11.96 -1.99 3.98
C ARG A 81 -10.89 -1.34 4.85
N ILE A 82 -10.72 -1.83 6.09
CA ILE A 82 -9.70 -1.38 7.05
C ILE A 82 -8.57 -2.41 7.11
N LEU A 83 -7.36 -2.02 6.71
CA LEU A 83 -6.23 -2.92 6.51
C LEU A 83 -5.02 -2.49 7.34
N GLY A 84 -4.44 -3.43 8.09
CA GLY A 84 -3.19 -3.20 8.80
C GLY A 84 -1.98 -3.24 7.87
N MET A 85 -1.04 -2.31 8.04
CA MET A 85 0.18 -2.18 7.22
C MET A 85 1.04 -3.46 7.19
N TYR A 86 1.13 -4.17 8.33
CA TYR A 86 1.85 -5.45 8.41
C TYR A 86 1.20 -6.56 7.58
N GLY A 87 -0.12 -6.63 7.53
CA GLY A 87 -0.83 -7.58 6.67
C GLY A 87 -0.62 -7.30 5.19
N ILE A 88 -0.50 -6.01 4.84
CA ILE A 88 -0.18 -5.57 3.47
C ILE A 88 1.27 -5.94 3.11
N ALA A 89 2.21 -5.78 4.02
CA ALA A 89 3.61 -6.15 3.81
C ALA A 89 3.83 -7.68 3.70
N ASP A 90 3.11 -8.48 4.48
CA ASP A 90 3.04 -9.94 4.28
C ASP A 90 2.48 -10.30 2.88
N ALA A 91 1.36 -9.68 2.50
CA ALA A 91 0.76 -9.90 1.19
C ALA A 91 1.71 -9.50 0.05
N ALA A 92 2.48 -8.42 0.22
CA ALA A 92 3.52 -7.99 -0.71
C ALA A 92 4.61 -9.04 -0.88
N SER A 93 5.08 -9.65 0.22
CA SER A 93 6.04 -10.77 0.18
C SER A 93 5.48 -11.97 -0.59
N ARG A 94 4.21 -12.32 -0.38
CA ARG A 94 3.55 -13.40 -1.13
C ARG A 94 3.38 -13.09 -2.62
N VAL A 95 3.00 -11.87 -2.98
CA VAL A 95 2.87 -11.45 -4.39
C VAL A 95 4.23 -11.43 -5.07
N LYS A 96 5.28 -10.89 -4.43
CA LYS A 96 6.66 -10.98 -4.92
C LYS A 96 7.01 -12.43 -5.26
N ASN A 97 6.89 -13.33 -4.28
CA ASN A 97 7.27 -14.74 -4.48
C ASN A 97 6.43 -15.42 -5.57
N PHE A 98 5.14 -15.07 -5.68
CA PHE A 98 4.30 -15.57 -6.76
C PHE A 98 4.81 -15.09 -8.14
N VAL A 99 5.16 -13.81 -8.28
CA VAL A 99 5.68 -13.25 -9.53
C VAL A 99 7.01 -13.88 -9.91
N ASP A 100 7.93 -14.06 -8.97
CA ASP A 100 9.24 -14.68 -9.21
C ASP A 100 9.12 -16.08 -9.81
N VAL A 101 8.12 -16.84 -9.32
CA VAL A 101 7.89 -18.23 -9.73
C VAL A 101 7.07 -18.32 -11.02
N ASN A 102 6.04 -17.48 -11.16
CA ASN A 102 5.03 -17.64 -12.21
C ASN A 102 5.20 -16.64 -13.36
N GLY A 103 6.09 -15.67 -13.21
CA GLY A 103 6.32 -14.61 -14.20
C GLY A 103 5.08 -13.75 -14.47
N ARG A 104 4.09 -13.71 -13.59
CA ARG A 104 2.85 -12.93 -13.73
C ARG A 104 2.27 -12.57 -12.36
N LEU A 105 1.45 -11.53 -12.31
CA LEU A 105 0.67 -11.22 -11.11
C LEU A 105 -0.41 -12.28 -10.84
N PRO A 106 -0.76 -12.53 -9.56
CA PRO A 106 -1.96 -13.30 -9.23
C PRO A 106 -3.21 -12.48 -9.58
N ASN A 107 -4.38 -13.13 -9.60
CA ASN A 107 -5.66 -12.45 -9.84
C ASN A 107 -6.08 -11.57 -8.65
N TYR A 108 -5.77 -12.02 -7.43
CA TYR A 108 -6.01 -11.31 -6.18
C TYR A 108 -5.00 -11.75 -5.13
N VAL A 109 -4.98 -11.03 -4.01
CA VAL A 109 -4.24 -11.41 -2.81
C VAL A 109 -5.10 -11.22 -1.57
N THR A 110 -5.11 -12.21 -0.69
CA THR A 110 -5.75 -12.09 0.62
C THR A 110 -4.86 -11.27 1.55
N VAL A 111 -5.39 -10.23 2.19
CA VAL A 111 -4.72 -9.44 3.23
C VAL A 111 -5.35 -9.76 4.58
N TYR A 112 -4.52 -10.08 5.57
CA TYR A 112 -4.95 -10.31 6.94
C TYR A 112 -4.92 -9.00 7.73
N SER A 113 -5.98 -8.72 8.48
CA SER A 113 -6.14 -7.56 9.35
C SER A 113 -6.67 -8.03 10.72
N GLN A 114 -6.58 -7.17 11.74
CA GLN A 114 -7.16 -7.47 13.05
C GLN A 114 -8.69 -7.67 12.96
N THR A 115 -9.34 -7.04 11.97
CA THR A 115 -10.80 -7.10 11.76
C THR A 115 -11.24 -8.24 10.83
N GLY A 116 -10.32 -9.04 10.27
CA GLY A 116 -10.66 -10.14 9.38
C GLY A 116 -9.66 -10.33 8.23
N TYR A 117 -10.09 -10.97 7.15
CA TYR A 117 -9.31 -11.14 5.92
C TYR A 117 -10.06 -10.56 4.73
N TYR A 118 -9.32 -9.95 3.81
CA TYR A 118 -9.88 -9.29 2.63
C TYR A 118 -9.18 -9.77 1.37
N ASN A 119 -9.94 -10.23 0.38
CA ASN A 119 -9.40 -10.47 -0.95
C ASN A 119 -9.34 -9.15 -1.71
N LEU A 120 -8.13 -8.74 -2.08
CA LEU A 120 -7.89 -7.53 -2.84
C LEU A 120 -7.58 -7.90 -4.29
N SER A 121 -8.32 -7.30 -5.21
CA SER A 121 -7.94 -7.26 -6.61
C SER A 121 -6.56 -6.61 -6.77
N MET A 122 -5.85 -6.89 -7.85
CA MET A 122 -4.56 -6.24 -8.10
C MET A 122 -4.60 -4.70 -8.17
N PRO A 123 -5.64 -4.02 -8.71
CA PRO A 123 -5.72 -2.56 -8.62
C PRO A 123 -5.92 -2.08 -7.19
N ASP A 124 -6.79 -2.72 -6.40
CA ASP A 124 -6.92 -2.40 -4.97
C ASP A 124 -5.60 -2.61 -4.23
N PHE A 125 -4.89 -3.69 -4.58
CA PHE A 125 -3.61 -4.01 -3.98
C PHE A 125 -2.54 -2.95 -4.29
N LEU A 126 -2.47 -2.48 -5.54
CA LEU A 126 -1.58 -1.36 -5.93
C LEU A 126 -1.81 -0.13 -5.05
N TYR A 127 -3.08 0.23 -4.82
CA TYR A 127 -3.42 1.39 -3.99
C TYR A 127 -2.91 1.24 -2.56
N VAL A 128 -3.14 0.09 -1.92
CA VAL A 128 -2.73 -0.13 -0.53
C VAL A 128 -1.23 -0.31 -0.40
N LEU A 129 -0.54 -0.88 -1.39
CA LEU A 129 0.93 -0.90 -1.48
C LEU A 129 1.50 0.53 -1.48
N ALA A 130 0.95 1.41 -2.33
CA ALA A 130 1.40 2.79 -2.44
C ALA A 130 1.14 3.58 -1.15
N LYS A 131 -0.07 3.51 -0.56
CA LYS A 131 -0.37 4.16 0.73
C LYS A 131 0.50 3.65 1.87
N THR A 132 0.72 2.34 1.94
CA THR A 132 1.57 1.76 2.99
C THR A 132 3.02 2.24 2.85
N THR A 133 3.52 2.38 1.61
CA THR A 133 4.84 2.96 1.35
C THR A 133 4.93 4.42 1.80
N ILE A 134 3.90 5.24 1.53
CA ILE A 134 3.82 6.63 2.01
C ILE A 134 3.84 6.68 3.54
N ASN A 135 3.00 5.87 4.19
CA ASN A 135 2.88 5.84 5.63
C ASN A 135 4.20 5.42 6.30
N PHE A 136 4.84 4.36 5.82
CA PHE A 136 6.16 3.94 6.33
C PHE A 136 7.22 5.02 6.13
N ASN A 137 7.21 5.74 5.00
CA ASN A 137 8.15 6.83 4.77
C ASN A 137 7.96 7.97 5.78
N ASN A 138 6.72 8.23 6.17
CA ASN A 138 6.36 9.34 7.06
C ASN A 138 6.30 8.95 8.55
N GLY A 139 6.64 7.71 8.90
CA GLY A 139 6.56 7.22 10.29
C GLY A 139 5.12 7.07 10.81
N ILE A 140 4.14 6.97 9.92
CA ILE A 140 2.71 6.86 10.25
C ILE A 140 2.32 5.38 10.35
N ILE A 141 1.64 4.99 11.43
CA ILE A 141 1.25 3.60 11.74
C ILE A 141 -0.27 3.38 11.73
N THR A 142 -1.00 4.17 10.94
CA THR A 142 -2.46 4.09 10.86
C THR A 142 -2.94 3.02 9.89
N ASP A 143 -4.17 2.53 10.11
CA ASP A 143 -4.82 1.61 9.20
C ASP A 143 -5.04 2.25 7.81
N ILE A 144 -4.96 1.42 6.78
CA ILE A 144 -5.22 1.81 5.40
C ILE A 144 -6.68 1.52 5.06
N TYR A 145 -7.41 2.60 4.78
CA TYR A 145 -8.71 2.53 4.14
C TYR A 145 -8.53 2.32 2.63
N SER A 146 -9.20 1.30 2.09
CA SER A 146 -9.20 0.96 0.66
C SER A 146 -10.61 0.93 0.10
N ASN A 147 -10.81 1.71 -0.97
CA ASN A 147 -11.97 1.65 -1.85
C ASN A 147 -11.79 0.55 -2.91
N TYR A 148 -12.80 0.37 -3.77
CA TYR A 148 -12.73 -0.51 -4.93
C TYR A 148 -12.24 0.26 -6.16
N TYR A 149 -11.15 -0.19 -6.76
CA TYR A 149 -10.57 0.39 -7.97
C TYR A 149 -10.65 -0.61 -9.12
N SER A 150 -11.00 -0.11 -10.30
CA SER A 150 -11.01 -0.92 -11.51
C SER A 150 -9.62 -1.08 -12.13
N ASN A 151 -9.48 -2.08 -13.00
CA ASN A 151 -8.26 -2.30 -13.78
C ASN A 151 -7.90 -1.11 -14.69
N PRO A 152 -6.62 -0.97 -15.06
CA PRO A 152 -6.22 -0.04 -16.12
C PRO A 152 -6.92 -0.40 -17.45
N THR A 153 -7.15 0.60 -18.30
CA THR A 153 -7.86 0.40 -19.57
C THR A 153 -6.98 -0.16 -20.67
N SER A 154 -5.71 0.23 -20.71
CA SER A 154 -4.75 -0.19 -21.73
C SER A 154 -3.31 -0.09 -21.18
N PRO A 155 -2.91 -1.01 -20.29
CA PRO A 155 -1.58 -0.99 -19.70
C PRO A 155 -0.52 -1.25 -20.78
N THR A 156 0.41 -0.31 -20.90
CA THR A 156 1.54 -0.37 -21.85
C THR A 156 2.74 0.32 -21.22
N GLY A 157 3.94 -0.11 -21.59
CA GLY A 157 5.18 0.48 -21.05
C GLY A 157 6.41 0.07 -21.84
N VAL A 158 7.56 0.55 -21.39
CA VAL A 158 8.87 0.23 -21.96
C VAL A 158 9.62 -0.73 -21.04
N SER A 159 10.73 -1.29 -21.53
CA SER A 159 11.67 -2.02 -20.69
C SER A 159 12.22 -1.09 -19.61
N ILE A 160 12.16 -1.53 -18.35
CA ILE A 160 12.73 -0.79 -17.22
C ILE A 160 13.95 -1.54 -16.72
N ASN A 161 15.10 -0.88 -16.74
CA ASN A 161 16.37 -1.39 -16.22
C ASN A 161 17.05 -0.29 -15.41
N GLY A 162 17.22 -0.50 -14.11
CA GLY A 162 17.94 0.43 -13.24
C GLY A 162 17.42 0.46 -11.81
N GLN A 163 18.00 1.37 -11.03
CA GLN A 163 17.63 1.60 -9.64
C GLN A 163 16.64 2.76 -9.52
N ILE A 164 15.65 2.60 -8.64
CA ILE A 164 14.72 3.64 -8.24
C ILE A 164 14.95 3.91 -6.75
N THR A 165 15.39 5.13 -6.43
CA THR A 165 15.69 5.55 -5.06
C THR A 165 14.45 5.69 -4.20
N LYS A 166 14.64 5.70 -2.87
CA LYS A 166 13.57 5.93 -1.90
C LYS A 166 12.77 7.20 -2.13
N ALA A 167 13.45 8.30 -2.39
CA ALA A 167 12.79 9.56 -2.72
C ALA A 167 11.88 9.42 -3.96
N ASN A 168 12.35 8.71 -4.99
CA ASN A 168 11.60 8.53 -6.22
C ASN A 168 10.39 7.62 -6.05
N TYR A 169 10.55 6.41 -5.47
CA TYR A 169 9.39 5.54 -5.29
C TYR A 169 8.39 6.13 -4.27
N TYR A 170 8.83 6.96 -3.32
CA TYR A 170 7.92 7.70 -2.44
C TYR A 170 7.09 8.74 -3.21
N ALA A 171 7.72 9.53 -4.09
CA ALA A 171 7.02 10.47 -4.95
C ALA A 171 6.05 9.76 -5.92
N TYR A 172 6.47 8.61 -6.46
CA TYR A 172 5.64 7.79 -7.33
C TYR A 172 4.45 7.17 -6.59
N ALA A 173 4.58 6.83 -5.30
CA ALA A 173 3.48 6.30 -4.53
C ALA A 173 2.38 7.35 -4.37
N GLN A 174 2.75 8.61 -4.13
CA GLN A 174 1.81 9.72 -4.07
C GLN A 174 1.08 9.93 -5.39
N SER A 175 1.79 9.90 -6.52
CA SER A 175 1.16 10.07 -7.83
C SER A 175 0.18 8.95 -8.18
N ILE A 176 0.47 7.71 -7.77
CA ILE A 176 -0.44 6.57 -7.91
C ILE A 176 -1.71 6.80 -7.09
N VAL A 177 -1.58 7.14 -5.80
CA VAL A 177 -2.73 7.39 -4.92
C VAL A 177 -3.60 8.51 -5.47
N SER A 178 -3.02 9.66 -5.81
CA SER A 178 -3.75 10.79 -6.38
C SER A 178 -4.46 10.44 -7.70
N PHE A 179 -3.80 9.67 -8.58
CA PHE A 179 -4.43 9.21 -9.82
C PHE A 179 -5.63 8.32 -9.53
N MET A 180 -5.46 7.32 -8.67
CA MET A 180 -6.49 6.33 -8.38
C MET A 180 -7.70 6.97 -7.70
N ASP A 181 -7.46 7.84 -6.71
CA ASP A 181 -8.53 8.58 -6.02
C ASP A 181 -9.34 9.45 -7.00
N SER A 182 -8.67 10.07 -7.98
CA SER A 182 -9.34 10.94 -8.96
C SER A 182 -10.07 10.17 -10.06
N ASN A 183 -9.61 8.97 -10.41
CA ASN A 183 -10.06 8.26 -11.62
C ASN A 183 -10.82 6.95 -11.34
N GLY A 184 -10.87 6.47 -10.08
CA GLY A 184 -11.54 5.21 -9.72
C GLY A 184 -10.93 3.96 -10.37
N ARG A 185 -9.70 4.06 -10.90
CA ARG A 185 -9.00 2.96 -11.58
C ARG A 185 -7.49 3.07 -11.41
N ALA A 186 -6.79 1.95 -11.55
CA ALA A 186 -5.34 1.93 -11.59
C ALA A 186 -4.79 2.60 -12.88
N PRO A 187 -3.62 3.24 -12.82
CA PRO A 187 -2.99 3.83 -14.00
C PRO A 187 -2.48 2.76 -14.97
N ASN A 188 -2.47 3.05 -16.27
CA ASN A 188 -1.91 2.15 -17.30
C ASN A 188 -0.40 1.92 -17.10
N TYR A 189 0.30 2.94 -16.64
CA TYR A 189 1.72 2.95 -16.33
C TYR A 189 2.04 4.02 -15.30
N LEU A 190 3.20 3.91 -14.67
CA LEU A 190 3.85 4.95 -13.89
C LEU A 190 4.98 5.57 -14.72
N SER A 191 4.96 6.90 -14.89
CA SER A 191 6.08 7.60 -15.52
C SER A 191 7.24 7.75 -14.55
N THR A 192 8.39 7.18 -14.92
CA THR A 192 9.64 7.22 -14.13
C THR A 192 10.77 7.84 -14.94
N SER A 193 11.91 8.14 -14.30
CA SER A 193 13.13 8.55 -15.00
C SER A 193 13.69 7.47 -15.93
N LEU A 194 13.32 6.20 -15.73
CA LEU A 194 13.70 5.06 -16.56
C LEU A 194 12.70 4.78 -17.69
N GLY A 195 11.64 5.58 -17.80
CA GLY A 195 10.56 5.43 -18.77
C GLY A 195 9.22 5.06 -18.13
N ASN A 196 8.21 4.81 -18.97
CA ASN A 196 6.88 4.41 -18.54
C ASN A 196 6.89 2.95 -18.09
N MET A 197 6.82 2.72 -16.77
CA MET A 197 6.74 1.40 -16.15
C MET A 197 5.29 0.91 -16.18
N GLN A 198 5.04 -0.21 -16.85
CA GLN A 198 3.68 -0.75 -16.99
C GLN A 198 3.08 -1.16 -15.64
N TYR A 199 1.77 -0.98 -15.48
CA TYR A 199 0.96 -1.32 -14.30
C TYR A 199 1.41 -2.58 -13.52
N GLN A 200 1.58 -3.71 -14.21
CA GLN A 200 1.94 -4.97 -13.55
C GLN A 200 3.35 -4.92 -12.93
N THR A 201 4.29 -4.29 -13.63
CA THR A 201 5.65 -4.07 -13.13
C THR A 201 5.66 -3.09 -11.95
N VAL A 202 4.74 -2.11 -11.93
CA VAL A 202 4.59 -1.18 -10.78
C VAL A 202 4.15 -1.94 -9.52
N ILE A 203 3.16 -2.83 -9.62
CA ILE A 203 2.73 -3.67 -8.48
C ILE A 203 3.88 -4.53 -7.98
N TYR A 204 4.64 -5.13 -8.89
CA TYR A 204 5.80 -5.94 -8.53
C TYR A 204 6.89 -5.11 -7.85
N MET A 205 7.19 -3.90 -8.32
CA MET A 205 8.13 -2.98 -7.68
C MET A 205 7.73 -2.66 -6.24
N TYR A 206 6.48 -2.29 -5.98
CA TYR A 206 6.05 -2.02 -4.59
C TYR A 206 5.93 -3.29 -3.75
N SER A 207 5.70 -4.45 -4.38
CA SER A 207 5.76 -5.74 -3.69
C SER A 207 7.18 -6.04 -3.20
N LEU A 208 8.20 -5.75 -4.01
CA LEU A 208 9.62 -5.83 -3.61
C LEU A 208 9.94 -4.89 -2.45
N ILE A 209 9.48 -3.63 -2.53
CA ILE A 209 9.71 -2.60 -1.51
C ILE A 209 9.14 -3.02 -0.15
N LEU A 210 7.87 -3.47 -0.12
CA LEU A 210 7.22 -3.83 1.14
C LEU A 210 7.60 -5.23 1.64
N ALA A 211 8.01 -6.15 0.76
CA ALA A 211 8.63 -7.40 1.17
C ALA A 211 9.97 -7.14 1.87
N PHE A 212 10.80 -6.23 1.35
CA PHE A 212 12.01 -5.80 2.05
C PHE A 212 11.69 -5.17 3.40
N GLN A 213 10.67 -4.30 3.46
CA GLN A 213 10.25 -3.67 4.72
C GLN A 213 9.80 -4.71 5.75
N TRP A 214 9.06 -5.74 5.33
CA TRP A 214 8.62 -6.83 6.20
C TRP A 214 9.79 -7.54 6.88
N ASP A 215 10.88 -7.78 6.15
CA ASP A 215 12.05 -8.51 6.65
C ASP A 215 13.03 -7.63 7.44
N ASN A 216 13.04 -6.32 7.22
CA ASN A 216 14.09 -5.41 7.70
C ASN A 216 13.58 -4.26 8.59
N ASP A 217 12.27 -4.19 8.85
CA ASP A 217 11.61 -3.13 9.64
C ASP A 217 11.88 -1.69 9.12
N ARG A 218 12.35 -1.54 7.88
CA ARG A 218 12.60 -0.24 7.21
C ARG A 218 12.39 -0.34 5.71
N LEU A 219 12.01 0.76 5.07
CA LEU A 219 12.00 0.83 3.59
C LEU A 219 13.44 0.78 3.02
N PRO A 220 13.66 0.15 1.86
CA PRO A 220 14.99 0.08 1.24
C PRO A 220 15.46 1.44 0.72
N ASN A 221 16.77 1.69 0.63
CA ASN A 221 17.27 2.97 0.07
C ASN A 221 16.99 3.10 -1.43
N TYR A 222 16.89 1.97 -2.14
CA TYR A 222 16.48 1.88 -3.53
C TYR A 222 15.91 0.48 -3.83
N VAL A 223 15.24 0.36 -4.97
CA VAL A 223 14.84 -0.92 -5.56
C VAL A 223 15.41 -1.03 -6.96
N THR A 224 15.97 -2.19 -7.31
CA THR A 224 16.45 -2.47 -8.67
C THR A 224 15.35 -3.15 -9.46
N ILE A 225 15.07 -2.68 -10.67
CA ILE A 225 14.14 -3.31 -11.60
C ILE A 225 14.90 -3.65 -12.88
N ASN A 226 14.68 -4.87 -13.37
CA ASN A 226 15.22 -5.34 -14.66
C ASN A 226 14.14 -6.18 -15.36
N ILE A 227 13.17 -5.50 -15.97
CA ILE A 227 12.02 -6.12 -16.61
C ILE A 227 11.90 -5.57 -18.03
N ALA A 228 12.08 -6.44 -19.03
CA ALA A 228 11.83 -6.09 -20.41
C ALA A 228 10.33 -5.84 -20.65
N SER A 229 9.99 -4.97 -21.59
CA SER A 229 8.58 -4.76 -21.98
C SER A 229 7.91 -6.06 -22.44
N SER A 230 8.67 -6.98 -23.03
CA SER A 230 8.22 -8.31 -23.47
C SER A 230 8.16 -9.38 -22.37
N HIS A 231 8.59 -9.07 -21.15
CA HIS A 231 8.58 -10.03 -20.03
C HIS A 231 7.14 -10.49 -19.74
N SER A 232 6.95 -11.75 -19.36
CA SER A 232 5.63 -12.36 -19.17
C SER A 232 4.73 -11.60 -18.19
N ILE A 233 5.33 -10.89 -17.23
CA ILE A 233 4.58 -10.10 -16.23
C ILE A 233 3.70 -9.02 -16.89
N ASN A 234 4.14 -8.48 -18.03
CA ASN A 234 3.45 -7.43 -18.76
C ASN A 234 2.39 -7.97 -19.75
N ASN A 235 2.32 -9.30 -19.93
CA ASN A 235 1.42 -9.93 -20.91
C ASN A 235 0.07 -10.36 -20.30
N TYR A 236 -0.04 -10.39 -18.97
CA TYR A 236 -1.26 -10.83 -18.28
C TYR A 236 -1.84 -9.71 -17.44
N LEU A 237 -3.06 -9.27 -17.76
CA LEU A 237 -3.83 -8.37 -16.91
C LEU A 237 -4.63 -9.21 -15.91
N PRO A 238 -4.43 -9.06 -14.60
CA PRO A 238 -5.20 -9.78 -13.57
C PRO A 238 -6.70 -9.54 -13.69
N VAL A 239 -7.50 -10.59 -13.52
CA VAL A 239 -8.97 -10.49 -13.49
C VAL A 239 -9.44 -10.99 -12.13
N TYR A 240 -10.14 -10.12 -11.40
CA TYR A 240 -10.73 -10.40 -10.09
C TYR A 240 -12.24 -10.56 -10.21
#